data_AF-A0A7I7MG81-F1
#
_entry.id   AF-A0A7I7MG81-F1
#
_cell.length_a   1.000
_cell.length_b   1.000
_cell.length_c   1.000
_cell.angle_alpha   90.00
_cell.angle_beta   90.00
_cell.angle_gamma   90.00
#
_symmetry.space_group_name_H-M   'P 1'
#
loop_
_entity.id
_entity.type
_entity.pdbx_description
1 polymer ?
#
loop_
_entity_poly.entity_id
_entity_poly.type
_entity_poly.pdbx_seq_one_letter_code
_entity_poly.pdbx_strand_id
1 'polypeptide(L)'
;MFGRSATSLPSSTVAVMPHSGSQIRQNVVVWCTAMSGVPFPELCPDSLEAVRWIVDAMNVIGTRPDGWWRDRHRAMAGLVDRLERWSRAEQVDVTVVFEQPPVPPIESDVVTVAHAPAAAPNSADDEIVRLIGAQARPKQVVVATSDRTLAERVRSAGAGVIPAERLRDLIDPR
;
A
#
# COMPACT_ATOMS: atom_id res chain seq x y z
N MET A 1 7.21 3.14 57.27
CA MET A 1 7.07 4.32 56.39
C MET A 1 7.51 3.93 54.99
N PHE A 2 6.58 3.95 54.03
CA PHE A 2 6.85 3.68 52.62
C PHE A 2 7.56 4.90 52.00
N GLY A 3 8.68 4.69 51.33
CA GLY A 3 9.36 5.71 50.52
C GLY A 3 9.81 5.11 49.20
N ARG A 4 8.99 5.26 48.16
CA ARG A 4 9.34 5.02 46.76
C ARG A 4 10.20 6.20 46.27
N SER A 5 11.24 5.95 45.47
CA SER A 5 11.88 7.02 44.69
C SER A 5 12.30 6.48 43.32
N ALA A 6 12.07 7.35 42.33
CA ALA A 6 11.85 7.07 40.93
C ALA A 6 13.12 6.70 40.17
N THR A 7 13.00 5.72 39.28
CA THR A 7 13.91 5.49 38.16
C THR A 7 13.76 6.63 37.15
N SER A 8 14.88 7.30 36.87
CA SER A 8 15.02 8.29 35.81
C SER A 8 15.08 7.60 34.45
N LEU A 9 14.22 8.03 33.51
CA LEU A 9 14.29 7.64 32.09
C LEU A 9 15.14 8.68 31.34
N PRO A 10 16.07 8.29 30.45
CA PRO A 10 16.74 9.24 29.59
C PRO A 10 15.84 9.68 28.41
N SER A 11 15.77 10.99 28.19
CA SER A 11 15.22 11.64 27.00
C SER A 11 15.83 11.04 25.73
N SER A 12 14.99 10.42 24.90
CA SER A 12 15.40 10.04 23.54
C SER A 12 15.16 11.22 22.59
N THR A 13 16.25 11.92 22.30
CA THR A 13 16.37 12.81 21.13
C THR A 13 16.19 11.97 19.86
N VAL A 14 15.13 12.24 19.10
CA VAL A 14 14.90 11.61 17.78
C VAL A 14 15.90 12.20 16.80
N ALA A 15 16.91 11.40 16.43
CA ALA A 15 17.79 11.69 15.31
C ALA A 15 17.05 11.40 14.00
N VAL A 16 16.97 12.39 13.12
CA VAL A 16 16.46 12.25 11.76
C VAL A 16 17.55 11.57 10.92
N MET A 17 17.30 10.34 10.49
CA MET A 17 18.18 9.55 9.60
C MET A 17 17.56 9.42 8.19
N PRO A 18 18.36 9.22 7.14
CA PRO A 18 17.87 9.21 5.75
C PRO A 18 17.02 7.97 5.44
N HIS A 19 15.99 8.17 4.61
CA HIS A 19 14.91 7.21 4.31
C HIS A 19 15.42 6.09 3.38
N SER A 20 15.72 4.92 3.96
CA SER A 20 16.08 3.68 3.25
C SER A 20 14.94 2.67 3.38
N GLY A 21 14.75 1.79 2.38
CA GLY A 21 13.62 0.84 2.25
C GLY A 21 13.32 -0.07 3.46
N SER A 22 14.22 -0.08 4.45
CA SER A 22 13.98 -0.58 5.81
C SER A 22 12.75 0.06 6.48
N GLN A 23 12.40 1.31 6.19
CA GLN A 23 11.35 2.03 6.94
C GLN A 23 9.92 1.67 6.50
N ILE A 24 9.70 1.28 5.24
CA ILE A 24 8.38 0.81 4.78
C ILE A 24 8.11 -0.59 5.34
N ARG A 25 9.12 -1.48 5.27
CA ARG A 25 9.06 -2.79 5.91
C ARG A 25 8.82 -2.66 7.42
N GLN A 26 9.54 -1.77 8.11
CA GLN A 26 9.33 -1.50 9.53
C GLN A 26 7.94 -0.91 9.82
N ASN A 27 7.44 0.02 9.00
CA ASN A 27 6.10 0.59 9.20
C ASN A 27 4.99 -0.45 9.03
N VAL A 28 5.11 -1.36 8.05
CA VAL A 28 4.16 -2.47 7.85
C VAL A 28 4.28 -3.50 8.98
N VAL A 29 5.50 -3.84 9.41
CA VAL A 29 5.76 -4.76 10.54
C VAL A 29 5.18 -4.21 11.84
N VAL A 30 5.37 -2.92 12.12
CA VAL A 30 4.79 -2.24 13.29
C VAL A 30 3.26 -2.24 13.22
N TRP A 31 2.68 -2.02 12.03
CA TRP A 31 1.23 -2.06 11.83
C TRP A 31 0.64 -3.48 12.01
N CYS A 32 1.30 -4.51 11.47
CA CYS A 32 0.87 -5.90 11.58
C CYS A 32 0.97 -6.42 13.03
N THR A 33 2.00 -5.99 13.77
CA THR A 33 2.18 -6.28 15.20
C THR A 33 1.06 -5.63 16.03
N ALA A 34 0.71 -4.38 15.74
CA ALA A 34 -0.35 -3.65 16.43
C ALA A 34 -1.75 -4.25 16.22
N MET A 35 -2.02 -4.88 15.08
CA MET A 35 -3.33 -5.48 14.76
C MET A 35 -3.49 -6.93 15.25
N SER A 36 -2.40 -7.63 15.57
CA SER A 36 -2.43 -9.07 15.91
C SER A 36 -2.04 -9.40 17.35
N GLY A 37 -1.45 -8.46 18.09
CA GLY A 37 -1.12 -8.65 19.51
C GLY A 37 -0.03 -9.69 19.79
N VAL A 38 0.68 -10.16 18.77
CA VAL A 38 1.77 -11.14 18.90
C VAL A 38 3.10 -10.54 18.44
N PRO A 39 4.16 -10.59 19.27
CA PRO A 39 5.51 -10.24 18.82
C PRO A 39 6.05 -11.33 17.90
N PHE A 40 6.44 -10.96 16.68
CA PHE A 40 7.21 -11.81 15.76
C PHE A 40 8.66 -11.84 16.25
N PRO A 41 9.29 -12.99 16.58
CA PRO A 41 9.85 -13.88 15.54
C PRO A 41 10.09 -15.37 15.97
N GLU A 42 9.49 -16.37 15.32
CA GLU A 42 10.03 -17.76 15.34
C GLU A 42 9.54 -18.56 14.11
N LEU A 43 9.97 -18.15 12.92
CA LEU A 43 10.11 -19.04 11.77
C LEU A 43 11.29 -18.46 10.98
N CYS A 44 12.37 -19.21 10.81
CA CYS A 44 13.48 -18.83 9.94
C CYS A 44 12.92 -18.40 8.56
N PRO A 45 13.04 -17.12 8.14
CA PRO A 45 12.43 -16.67 6.90
C PRO A 45 13.40 -16.90 5.75
N ASP A 46 13.55 -18.14 5.30
CA ASP A 46 14.13 -18.42 3.98
C ASP A 46 13.15 -18.09 2.84
N SER A 47 11.96 -17.59 3.16
CA SER A 47 11.01 -17.05 2.19
C SER A 47 10.52 -15.69 2.67
N LEU A 48 11.21 -14.64 2.23
CA LEU A 48 10.73 -13.25 2.19
C LEU A 48 9.51 -13.18 1.25
N GLU A 49 8.37 -13.77 1.60
CA GLU A 49 7.16 -13.51 0.83
C GLU A 49 6.86 -12.02 0.93
N ALA A 50 7.10 -11.32 -0.17
CA ALA A 50 7.07 -9.87 -0.26
C ALA A 50 5.67 -9.38 0.12
N VAL A 51 5.61 -8.28 0.89
CA VAL A 51 4.35 -7.58 1.15
C VAL A 51 3.73 -7.20 -0.19
N ARG A 52 2.49 -7.63 -0.42
CA ARG A 52 1.75 -7.37 -1.65
C ARG A 52 0.95 -6.08 -1.51
N TRP A 53 1.06 -5.22 -2.52
CA TRP A 53 0.36 -3.95 -2.61
C TRP A 53 -0.73 -4.01 -3.66
N ILE A 54 -1.93 -3.55 -3.31
CA ILE A 54 -3.02 -3.34 -4.27
C ILE A 54 -3.34 -1.84 -4.28
N VAL A 55 -3.27 -1.23 -5.45
CA VAL A 55 -3.38 0.22 -5.61
C VAL A 55 -4.69 0.57 -6.31
N ASP A 56 -5.52 1.35 -5.63
CA ASP A 56 -6.67 2.01 -6.25
C ASP A 56 -6.17 3.18 -7.10
N ALA A 57 -6.09 2.95 -8.42
CA ALA A 57 -5.37 3.83 -9.31
C ALA A 57 -5.98 5.23 -9.38
N MET A 58 -7.30 5.32 -9.47
CA MET A 58 -7.98 6.60 -9.67
C MET A 58 -7.99 7.42 -8.38
N ASN A 59 -8.07 6.75 -7.22
CA ASN A 59 -7.94 7.41 -5.94
C ASN A 59 -6.53 8.00 -5.77
N VAL A 60 -5.48 7.27 -6.15
CA VAL A 60 -4.09 7.76 -6.09
C VAL A 60 -3.82 8.89 -7.08
N ILE A 61 -4.29 8.78 -8.33
CA ILE A 61 -4.16 9.86 -9.33
C ILE A 61 -4.85 11.13 -8.82
N GLY A 62 -6.06 10.98 -8.25
CA GLY A 62 -6.86 12.09 -7.75
C GLY A 62 -6.27 12.85 -6.57
N THR A 63 -5.21 12.34 -5.92
CA THR A 63 -4.56 13.01 -4.77
C THR A 63 -3.86 14.32 -5.14
N ARG A 64 -3.48 14.50 -6.41
CA ARG A 64 -2.76 15.70 -6.86
C ARG A 64 -3.50 16.39 -8.01
N PRO A 65 -3.67 17.72 -7.99
CA PRO A 65 -4.29 18.47 -9.06
C PRO A 65 -3.30 18.73 -10.22
N ASP A 66 -2.69 17.68 -10.75
CA ASP A 66 -1.65 17.75 -11.79
C ASP A 66 -2.22 17.87 -13.23
N GLY A 67 -3.53 18.10 -13.35
CA GLY A 67 -4.21 18.20 -14.64
C GLY A 67 -4.64 16.85 -15.22
N TRP A 68 -4.62 15.75 -14.45
CA TRP A 68 -4.98 14.40 -14.92
C TRP A 68 -6.31 14.30 -15.68
N TRP A 69 -7.28 15.18 -15.39
CA TRP A 69 -8.58 15.20 -16.09
C TRP A 69 -8.46 15.58 -17.57
N ARG A 70 -7.37 16.28 -17.97
CA ARG A 70 -7.12 16.66 -19.36
C ARG A 70 -6.58 15.50 -20.19
N ASP A 71 -5.86 14.59 -19.55
CA ASP A 71 -5.25 13.43 -20.20
C ASP A 71 -5.17 12.26 -19.20
N ARG A 72 -6.29 11.56 -19.05
CA ARG A 72 -6.44 10.47 -18.07
C ARG A 72 -5.51 9.31 -18.40
N HIS A 73 -5.34 8.97 -19.68
CA HIS A 73 -4.48 7.87 -20.09
C HIS A 73 -3.01 8.15 -19.72
N ARG A 74 -2.50 9.36 -19.99
CA ARG A 74 -1.16 9.75 -19.59
C ARG A 74 -0.97 9.73 -18.06
N ALA A 75 -1.98 10.14 -17.30
CA ALA A 75 -1.93 10.06 -15.84
C ALA A 75 -1.86 8.61 -15.34
N MET A 76 -2.63 7.70 -15.94
CA MET A 76 -2.59 6.27 -15.65
C MET A 76 -1.22 5.67 -15.98
N ALA A 77 -0.69 5.90 -17.19
CA ALA A 77 0.62 5.42 -17.60
C ALA A 77 1.73 5.93 -16.67
N GLY A 78 1.72 7.23 -16.37
CA GLY A 78 2.69 7.81 -15.45
C GLY A 78 2.59 7.27 -14.01
N LEU A 79 1.40 6.86 -13.56
CA LEU A 79 1.26 6.16 -12.27
C LEU A 79 1.93 4.78 -12.33
N VAL A 80 1.67 3.99 -13.39
CA VAL A 80 2.30 2.67 -13.57
C VAL A 80 3.82 2.79 -13.58
N ASP A 81 4.38 3.75 -14.33
CA ASP A 81 5.82 3.98 -14.40
C ASP A 81 6.44 4.28 -13.02
N ARG A 82 5.75 5.06 -12.19
CA ARG A 82 6.20 5.37 -10.82
C ARG A 82 6.14 4.15 -9.92
N LEU A 83 5.06 3.38 -10.00
CA LEU A 83 4.90 2.14 -9.25
C LEU A 83 5.95 1.11 -9.64
N GLU A 84 6.31 1.01 -10.92
CA GLU A 84 7.36 0.10 -11.38
C GLU A 84 8.72 0.44 -10.77
N ARG A 85 9.11 1.73 -10.81
CA ARG A 85 10.36 2.18 -10.17
C ARG A 85 10.37 1.90 -8.68
N TRP A 86 9.27 2.20 -8.00
CA TRP A 86 9.13 1.97 -6.57
C TRP A 86 9.14 0.48 -6.20
N SER A 87 8.40 -0.36 -6.94
CA SER A 87 8.37 -1.81 -6.76
C SER A 87 9.76 -2.44 -6.87
N ARG A 88 10.54 -2.04 -7.88
CA ARG A 88 11.94 -2.49 -8.05
C ARG A 88 12.83 -2.06 -6.90
N ALA A 89 12.71 -0.80 -6.45
CA ALA A 89 13.54 -0.25 -5.39
C ALA A 89 13.28 -0.90 -4.02
N GLU A 90 12.00 -1.12 -3.69
CA GLU A 90 11.57 -1.64 -2.38
C GLU A 90 11.41 -3.17 -2.36
N GLN A 91 11.55 -3.81 -3.53
CA GLN A 91 11.32 -5.24 -3.73
C GLN A 91 9.94 -5.68 -3.19
N VAL A 92 8.91 -4.96 -3.60
CA VAL A 92 7.50 -5.22 -3.24
C VAL A 92 6.70 -5.60 -4.48
N ASP A 93 5.76 -6.52 -4.30
CA ASP A 93 4.84 -6.92 -5.36
C ASP A 93 3.68 -5.92 -5.43
N VAL A 94 3.35 -5.44 -6.63
CA VAL A 94 2.35 -4.37 -6.84
C VAL A 94 1.35 -4.79 -7.90
N THR A 95 0.08 -4.75 -7.52
CA THR A 95 -1.06 -4.75 -8.45
C THR A 95 -1.71 -3.38 -8.44
N VAL A 96 -1.87 -2.77 -9.61
CA VAL A 96 -2.66 -1.55 -9.79
C VAL A 96 -4.00 -1.90 -10.41
N VAL A 97 -5.10 -1.39 -9.83
CA VAL A 97 -6.46 -1.72 -10.24
C VAL A 97 -7.13 -0.50 -10.87
N PHE A 98 -7.64 -0.68 -12.09
CA PHE A 98 -8.44 0.30 -12.81
C PHE A 98 -9.91 -0.15 -12.89
N GLU A 99 -10.84 0.81 -12.99
CA GLU A 99 -12.28 0.52 -13.14
C GLU A 99 -12.60 -0.24 -14.43
N GLN A 100 -11.82 0.01 -15.47
CA GLN A 100 -11.95 -0.56 -16.81
C GLN A 100 -10.55 -0.77 -17.43
N PRO A 101 -10.43 -1.63 -18.44
CA PRO A 101 -9.18 -1.79 -19.19
C PRO A 101 -8.70 -0.43 -19.73
N PRO A 102 -7.41 -0.07 -19.57
CA PRO A 102 -6.85 1.13 -20.19
C PRO A 102 -6.90 1.01 -21.71
N VAL A 103 -7.22 2.13 -22.37
CA VAL A 103 -7.16 2.25 -23.84
C VAL A 103 -6.33 3.48 -24.21
N PRO A 104 -5.19 3.32 -24.91
CA PRO A 104 -4.56 2.05 -25.28
C PRO A 104 -4.12 1.23 -24.04
N PRO A 105 -3.81 -0.07 -24.19
CA PRO A 105 -3.31 -0.90 -23.10
C PRO A 105 -2.06 -0.30 -22.46
N ILE A 106 -1.94 -0.44 -21.14
CA ILE A 106 -0.73 -0.09 -20.38
C ILE A 106 -0.17 -1.40 -19.87
N GLU A 107 1.08 -1.69 -20.23
CA GLU A 107 1.78 -2.92 -19.86
C GLU A 107 2.97 -2.58 -18.94
N SER A 108 3.33 -3.50 -18.06
CA SER A 108 4.52 -3.43 -17.21
C SER A 108 5.05 -4.84 -16.95
N ASP A 109 6.37 -4.98 -16.92
CA ASP A 109 7.04 -6.26 -16.63
C ASP A 109 7.07 -6.58 -15.13
N VAL A 110 6.78 -5.60 -14.28
CA VAL A 110 6.94 -5.70 -12.82
C VAL A 110 5.63 -5.46 -12.08
N VAL A 111 4.82 -4.49 -12.55
CA VAL A 111 3.55 -4.15 -11.94
C VAL A 111 2.44 -4.91 -12.65
N THR A 112 1.63 -5.63 -11.89
CA THR A 112 0.42 -6.25 -12.44
C THR A 112 -0.65 -5.18 -12.66
N VAL A 113 -1.07 -4.98 -13.91
CA VAL A 113 -2.21 -4.12 -14.24
C VAL A 113 -3.48 -4.97 -14.25
N ALA A 114 -4.39 -4.70 -13.31
CA ALA A 114 -5.68 -5.36 -13.19
C ALA A 114 -6.82 -4.38 -13.47
N HIS A 115 -7.97 -4.94 -13.85
CA HIS A 115 -9.20 -4.18 -14.02
C HIS A 115 -10.40 -5.05 -13.68
N ALA A 116 -11.53 -4.41 -13.38
CA ALA A 116 -12.76 -5.14 -13.18
C ALA A 116 -13.17 -5.91 -14.46
N PRO A 117 -13.80 -7.10 -14.33
CA PRO A 117 -14.27 -7.88 -15.48
C PRO A 117 -15.36 -7.17 -16.30
N ALA A 118 -16.17 -6.34 -15.63
CA ALA A 118 -17.23 -5.54 -16.23
C ALA A 118 -17.25 -4.15 -15.60
N ALA A 119 -17.41 -3.12 -16.42
CA ALA A 119 -17.52 -1.75 -15.94
C ALA A 119 -18.90 -1.54 -15.28
N ALA A 120 -18.87 -1.15 -14.02
CA ALA A 120 -20.05 -0.82 -13.20
C ALA A 120 -19.62 0.18 -12.11
N PRO A 121 -20.56 0.90 -11.48
CA PRO A 121 -20.23 1.68 -10.28
C PRO A 121 -19.53 0.79 -9.25
N ASN A 122 -18.42 1.27 -8.70
CA ASN A 122 -17.58 0.54 -7.73
C ASN A 122 -16.94 -0.76 -8.24
N SER A 123 -16.83 -0.94 -9.56
CA SER A 123 -16.25 -2.17 -10.13
C SER A 123 -14.78 -2.38 -9.72
N ALA A 124 -14.01 -1.30 -9.58
CA ALA A 124 -12.64 -1.37 -9.07
C ALA A 124 -12.59 -1.85 -7.60
N ASP A 125 -13.48 -1.34 -6.75
CA ASP A 125 -13.58 -1.75 -5.35
C ASP A 125 -13.88 -3.25 -5.22
N ASP A 126 -14.83 -3.73 -6.01
CA ASP A 126 -15.22 -5.15 -6.03
C ASP A 126 -14.06 -6.03 -6.49
N GLU A 127 -13.32 -5.57 -7.51
CA GLU A 127 -12.13 -6.26 -7.99
C GLU A 127 -11.00 -6.28 -6.94
N ILE A 128 -10.76 -5.17 -6.24
CA ILE A 128 -9.79 -5.11 -5.13
C ILE A 128 -10.16 -6.12 -4.04
N VAL A 129 -11.42 -6.15 -3.61
CA VAL A 129 -11.88 -7.10 -2.59
C VAL A 129 -11.75 -8.55 -3.07
N ARG A 130 -12.06 -8.82 -4.34
CA ARG A 130 -11.87 -10.14 -4.96
C ARG A 130 -10.40 -10.57 -4.95
N LEU A 131 -9.48 -9.66 -5.31
CA LEU A 131 -8.05 -9.92 -5.30
C LEU A 131 -7.51 -10.24 -3.91
N ILE A 132 -8.03 -9.56 -2.87
CA ILE A 132 -7.70 -9.87 -1.46
C ILE A 132 -8.20 -11.26 -1.08
N GLY A 133 -9.46 -11.58 -1.40
CA GLY A 133 -10.08 -12.86 -1.07
C GLY A 133 -9.41 -14.07 -1.73
N ALA A 134 -8.70 -13.85 -2.84
CA ALA A 134 -7.91 -14.88 -3.51
C ALA A 134 -6.55 -15.16 -2.82
N GLN A 135 -6.14 -14.37 -1.83
CA GLN A 135 -4.85 -14.55 -1.16
C GLN A 135 -4.96 -15.57 -0.02
N ALA A 136 -3.96 -16.45 0.07
CA ALA A 136 -3.82 -17.37 1.22
C ALA A 136 -3.52 -16.62 2.54
N ARG A 137 -2.90 -15.44 2.46
CA ARG A 137 -2.52 -14.60 3.61
C ARG A 137 -2.96 -13.14 3.41
N PRO A 138 -4.26 -12.81 3.55
CA PRO A 138 -4.77 -11.44 3.36
C PRO A 138 -4.09 -10.38 4.25
N LYS A 139 -3.59 -10.78 5.44
CA LYS A 139 -2.87 -9.90 6.37
C LYS A 139 -1.54 -9.36 5.83
N GLN A 140 -0.99 -9.96 4.77
CA GLN A 140 0.22 -9.49 4.08
C GLN A 140 -0.09 -8.59 2.89
N VAL A 141 -1.37 -8.29 2.66
CA VAL A 141 -1.82 -7.36 1.63
C VAL A 141 -2.04 -5.98 2.22
N VAL A 142 -1.56 -4.95 1.52
CA VAL A 142 -1.83 -3.55 1.83
C VAL A 142 -2.51 -2.90 0.65
N VAL A 143 -3.66 -2.25 0.89
CA VAL A 143 -4.38 -1.48 -0.12
C VAL A 143 -4.10 0.00 0.05
N ALA A 144 -3.75 0.69 -1.03
CA ALA A 144 -3.65 2.14 -1.06
C ALA A 144 -4.94 2.74 -1.61
N THR A 145 -5.75 3.32 -0.72
CA THR A 145 -6.98 4.06 -1.07
C THR A 145 -7.32 5.04 0.06
N SER A 146 -7.89 6.18 -0.31
CA SER A 146 -8.52 7.13 0.62
C SER A 146 -10.05 7.02 0.63
N ASP A 147 -10.63 6.11 -0.14
CA ASP A 147 -12.07 5.83 -0.07
C ASP A 147 -12.41 5.11 1.24
N ARG A 148 -13.37 5.67 2.00
CA ARG A 148 -13.73 5.14 3.32
C ARG A 148 -14.49 3.83 3.24
N THR A 149 -15.41 3.72 2.29
CA THR A 149 -16.23 2.53 2.10
C THR A 149 -15.37 1.37 1.64
N LEU A 150 -14.48 1.58 0.66
CA LEU A 150 -13.51 0.57 0.28
C LEU A 150 -12.58 0.21 1.44
N ALA A 151 -12.07 1.20 2.18
CA ALA A 151 -11.18 0.92 3.31
C ALA A 151 -11.83 0.05 4.40
N GLU A 152 -13.13 0.21 4.67
CA GLU A 152 -13.88 -0.66 5.58
C GLU A 152 -14.00 -2.10 5.03
N ARG A 153 -14.29 -2.24 3.74
CA ARG A 153 -14.37 -3.53 3.06
C ARG A 153 -13.02 -4.27 3.08
N VAL A 154 -11.93 -3.57 2.79
CA VAL A 154 -10.56 -4.12 2.81
C VAL A 154 -10.18 -4.63 4.20
N ARG A 155 -10.46 -3.85 5.25
CA ARG A 155 -10.21 -4.28 6.63
C ARG A 155 -11.05 -5.48 7.02
N SER A 156 -12.30 -5.52 6.58
CA SER A 156 -13.20 -6.66 6.80
C SER A 156 -12.71 -7.93 6.09
N ALA A 157 -12.02 -7.78 4.94
CA ALA A 157 -11.36 -8.86 4.22
C ALA A 157 -9.99 -9.27 4.83
N GLY A 158 -9.56 -8.62 5.92
CA GLY A 158 -8.35 -8.97 6.67
C GLY A 158 -7.05 -8.36 6.15
N ALA A 159 -7.13 -7.39 5.24
CA ALA A 159 -5.98 -6.67 4.68
C ALA A 159 -5.76 -5.29 5.33
N GLY A 160 -4.55 -4.75 5.18
CA GLY A 160 -4.19 -3.41 5.63
C GLY A 160 -4.63 -2.33 4.66
N VAL A 161 -4.78 -1.09 5.14
CA VAL A 161 -5.09 0.09 4.32
C VAL A 161 -4.12 1.21 4.63
N ILE A 162 -3.62 1.89 3.60
CA ILE A 162 -2.96 3.19 3.75
C ILE A 162 -3.66 4.26 2.90
N PRO A 163 -3.58 5.55 3.30
CA PRO A 163 -4.10 6.64 2.49
C PRO A 163 -3.41 6.70 1.11
N ALA A 164 -4.18 7.02 0.08
CA ALA A 164 -3.66 7.15 -1.28
C ALA A 164 -2.60 8.27 -1.40
N GLU A 165 -2.78 9.38 -0.68
CA GLU A 165 -1.80 10.48 -0.63
C GLU A 165 -0.46 10.00 -0.07
N ARG A 166 -0.50 9.16 0.97
CA ARG A 166 0.71 8.58 1.55
C ARG A 166 1.45 7.70 0.55
N LEU A 167 0.75 6.86 -0.21
CA LEU A 167 1.40 6.12 -1.29
C LEU A 167 1.96 7.09 -2.34
N ARG A 168 1.20 8.12 -2.70
CA ARG A 168 1.61 9.08 -3.72
C ARG A 168 2.93 9.77 -3.34
N ASP A 169 3.11 10.14 -2.08
CA ASP A 169 4.35 10.75 -1.59
C ASP A 169 5.54 9.78 -1.58
N LEU A 170 5.30 8.48 -1.37
CA LEU A 170 6.35 7.46 -1.44
C LEU A 170 6.88 7.25 -2.87
N ILE A 171 5.97 7.24 -3.86
CA ILE A 171 6.32 6.92 -5.26
C ILE A 171 6.66 8.15 -6.10
N ASP A 172 6.34 9.34 -5.59
CA ASP A 172 6.53 10.63 -6.26
C ASP A 172 6.83 11.73 -5.22
N PRO A 173 7.98 11.67 -4.52
CA PRO A 173 8.35 12.69 -3.55
C PRO A 173 8.43 14.08 -4.20
N ARG A 174 8.07 15.14 -3.45
CA ARG A 174 8.18 16.53 -3.93
C ARG A 174 9.61 17.05 -3.91
#